data_AF-A0A6J7VMT0-F1
#
_entry.id   AF-A0A6J7VMT0-F1
#
_cell.length_a   1.000
_cell.length_b   1.000
_cell.length_c   1.000
_cell.angle_alpha   90.00
_cell.angle_beta   90.00
_cell.angle_gamma   90.00
#
_symmetry.space_group_name_H-M   'P 1'
#
loop_
_entity.id
_entity.type
_entity.pdbx_description
1 polymer ?
#
loop_
_entity_poly.entity_id
_entity_poly.type
_entity_poly.pdbx_seq_one_letter_code
_entity_poly.pdbx_strand_id
1 'polypeptide(L)'
;MVDSAGVIWFCVAGGTPGTWRMLSGPSAAGAFTPVTPARVYDSRLSTYALHGVLGSGQNRPISVANSFDVNGTPVTADFVPIGATAVFANVTVVDTIGNGWLAINPGGTTAVSASSINWSASGQILANGISLTLNATRQITVVNGSSGSTNFIIDVLGYYR
;
A
#
# COMPACT_ATOMS: atom_id res chain seq x y z
N MET A 1 29.91 -9.71 9.93
CA MET A 1 29.54 -9.25 11.29
C MET A 1 28.09 -8.82 11.28
N VAL A 2 27.41 -8.86 12.42
CA VAL A 2 26.09 -8.23 12.59
C VAL A 2 26.30 -7.00 13.45
N ASP A 3 25.79 -5.85 13.02
CA ASP A 3 25.88 -4.61 13.81
C ASP A 3 24.73 -4.49 14.82
N SER A 4 24.72 -3.40 15.60
CA SER A 4 23.68 -3.13 16.60
C SER A 4 22.29 -2.86 16.01
N ALA A 5 22.18 -2.63 14.70
CA ALA A 5 20.93 -2.48 13.97
C ALA A 5 20.45 -3.82 13.37
N GLY A 6 21.15 -4.93 13.64
CA GLY A 6 20.82 -6.24 13.08
C GLY A 6 21.18 -6.39 11.60
N VAL A 7 22.02 -5.51 11.06
CA VAL A 7 22.47 -5.56 9.66
C VAL A 7 23.61 -6.55 9.54
N ILE A 8 23.49 -7.47 8.58
CA ILE A 8 24.53 -8.43 8.22
C ILE A 8 25.50 -7.76 7.25
N TRP A 9 26.77 -7.72 7.63
CA TRP A 9 27.87 -7.16 6.85
C TRP A 9 28.91 -8.23 6.48
N PHE A 10 29.40 -8.16 5.25
CA PHE A 10 30.53 -8.94 4.75
C PHE A 10 31.73 -8.04 4.48
N CYS A 11 32.90 -8.41 5.03
CA CYS A 11 34.14 -7.70 4.80
C CYS A 11 34.69 -8.08 3.42
N VAL A 12 34.71 -7.14 2.48
CA VAL A 12 35.20 -7.38 1.11
C VAL A 12 36.67 -7.05 0.93
N ALA A 13 37.26 -6.30 1.86
CA ALA A 13 38.69 -6.04 1.92
C ALA A 13 39.10 -5.81 3.39
N GLY A 14 40.18 -6.46 3.82
CA GLY A 14 40.73 -6.28 5.17
C GLY A 14 41.24 -4.86 5.43
N GLY A 15 41.42 -4.49 6.70
CA GLY A 15 41.88 -3.16 7.14
C GLY A 15 41.42 -2.81 8.55
N THR A 16 41.76 -1.60 9.03
CA THR A 16 41.34 -1.09 10.34
C THR A 16 40.77 0.34 10.22
N PRO A 17 39.47 0.50 9.94
CA PRO A 17 38.50 -0.55 9.66
C PRO A 17 38.63 -1.12 8.24
N GLY A 18 38.19 -2.38 8.04
CA GLY A 18 38.07 -2.99 6.71
C GLY A 18 36.97 -2.34 5.86
N THR A 19 36.83 -2.77 4.61
CA THR A 19 35.73 -2.35 3.72
C THR A 19 34.58 -3.35 3.82
N TRP A 20 33.37 -2.87 4.11
CA TRP A 20 32.21 -3.71 4.41
C TRP A 20 31.08 -3.51 3.39
N ARG A 21 30.41 -4.59 3.00
CA ARG A 21 29.17 -4.58 2.20
C ARG A 21 28.02 -5.11 3.03
N MET A 22 26.89 -4.39 3.02
CA MET A 22 25.64 -4.86 3.60
C MET A 22 25.11 -6.02 2.75
N LEU A 23 24.83 -7.15 3.39
CA LEU A 23 24.21 -8.31 2.76
C LEU A 23 22.70 -8.37 3.02
N SER A 24 22.27 -8.00 4.22
CA SER A 24 20.87 -8.03 4.63
C SER A 24 20.67 -7.20 5.89
N GLY A 25 19.44 -6.78 6.17
CA GLY A 25 19.07 -6.03 7.37
C GLY A 25 17.59 -5.64 7.30
N PRO A 26 17.02 -5.12 8.41
CA PRO A 26 15.61 -4.72 8.46
C PRO A 26 15.21 -3.65 7.44
N SER A 27 16.18 -2.88 6.93
CA SER A 27 16.01 -1.86 5.88
C SER A 27 16.72 -2.22 4.57
N ALA A 28 17.13 -3.47 4.39
CA ALA A 28 17.73 -3.93 3.14
C ALA A 28 16.65 -4.16 2.08
N ALA A 29 16.99 -3.92 0.81
CA ALA A 29 16.06 -4.05 -0.31
C ALA A 29 15.35 -5.43 -0.36
N GLY A 30 14.03 -5.41 -0.49
CA GLY A 30 13.14 -6.56 -0.41
C GLY A 30 12.74 -7.00 1.00
N ALA A 31 13.24 -6.38 2.08
CA ALA A 31 12.91 -6.79 3.44
C ALA A 31 11.46 -6.42 3.79
N PHE A 32 10.69 -7.41 4.26
CA PHE A 32 9.33 -7.18 4.76
C PHE A 32 9.34 -6.84 6.24
N THR A 33 8.71 -5.73 6.61
CA THR A 33 8.48 -5.32 7.99
C THR A 33 6.98 -5.41 8.28
N PRO A 34 6.52 -6.37 9.11
CA PRO A 34 5.13 -6.42 9.55
C PRO A 34 4.84 -5.26 10.51
N VAL A 35 3.61 -4.78 10.49
CA VAL A 35 3.10 -3.76 11.41
C VAL A 35 1.77 -4.22 11.99
N THR A 36 1.35 -3.64 13.11
CA THR A 36 -0.05 -3.77 13.54
C THR A 36 -0.94 -3.24 12.42
N PRO A 37 -1.94 -4.02 11.93
CA PRO A 37 -2.79 -3.58 10.84
C PRO A 37 -3.41 -2.21 11.13
N ALA A 38 -3.28 -1.29 10.19
CA ALA A 38 -3.83 0.06 10.34
C ALA A 38 -4.44 0.57 9.03
N ARG A 39 -5.50 1.34 9.15
CA ARG A 39 -6.19 1.96 8.02
C ARG A 39 -5.36 3.11 7.48
N VAL A 40 -5.11 3.13 6.18
CA VAL A 40 -4.45 4.25 5.51
C VAL A 40 -5.42 5.02 4.62
N TYR A 41 -6.54 4.40 4.22
CA TYR A 41 -7.55 5.03 3.39
C TYR A 41 -8.94 4.41 3.54
N ASP A 42 -9.97 5.25 3.50
CA ASP A 42 -11.38 4.86 3.39
C ASP A 42 -12.09 5.88 2.52
N SER A 43 -12.58 5.46 1.35
CA SER A 43 -13.19 6.37 0.38
C SER A 43 -14.42 7.09 0.93
N ARG A 44 -15.03 6.62 2.01
CA ARG A 44 -16.26 7.19 2.57
C ARG A 44 -16.00 8.40 3.47
N LEU A 45 -14.75 8.63 3.88
CA LEU A 45 -14.41 9.65 4.88
C LEU A 45 -13.89 10.93 4.22
N SER A 46 -14.40 12.08 4.66
CA SER A 46 -14.04 13.40 4.12
C SER A 46 -12.66 13.91 4.58
N THR A 47 -12.02 13.26 5.57
CA THR A 47 -10.64 13.57 5.97
C THR A 47 -9.66 13.39 4.81
N TYR A 48 -9.90 12.44 3.91
CA TYR A 48 -9.02 12.22 2.77
C TYR A 48 -9.27 13.25 1.67
N ALA A 49 -8.20 13.88 1.17
CA ALA A 49 -8.31 14.93 0.15
C ALA A 49 -9.08 14.48 -1.10
N LEU A 50 -8.85 13.24 -1.54
CA LEU A 50 -9.65 12.57 -2.56
C LEU A 50 -10.49 11.48 -1.88
N HIS A 51 -11.81 11.67 -1.87
CA HIS A 51 -12.77 10.76 -1.25
C HIS A 51 -14.04 10.64 -2.11
N GLY A 52 -15.04 9.96 -1.59
CA GLY A 52 -16.28 9.60 -2.25
C GLY A 52 -16.19 8.31 -3.05
N VAL A 53 -17.35 7.89 -3.55
CA VAL A 53 -17.51 6.70 -4.40
C VAL A 53 -16.59 6.80 -5.62
N LEU A 54 -15.93 5.70 -5.99
CA LEU A 54 -15.13 5.62 -7.21
C LEU A 54 -16.03 5.13 -8.36
N GLY A 55 -16.41 6.06 -9.23
CA GLY A 55 -17.28 5.79 -10.38
C GLY A 55 -16.58 5.10 -11.55
N SER A 56 -17.37 4.72 -12.57
CA SER A 56 -16.92 4.07 -13.80
C SER A 56 -15.77 4.84 -14.47
N GLY A 57 -14.68 4.15 -14.79
CA GLY A 57 -13.50 4.70 -15.46
C GLY A 57 -12.69 5.69 -14.63
N GLN A 58 -13.09 5.97 -13.38
CA GLN A 58 -12.36 6.89 -12.51
C GLN A 58 -11.14 6.20 -11.91
N ASN A 59 -10.15 7.02 -11.57
CA ASN A 59 -8.98 6.59 -10.82
C ASN A 59 -8.70 7.55 -9.67
N ARG A 60 -7.95 7.09 -8.68
CA ARG A 60 -7.59 7.87 -7.50
C ARG A 60 -6.19 7.54 -7.00
N PRO A 61 -5.26 8.51 -6.98
CA PRO A 61 -4.00 8.35 -6.27
C PRO A 61 -4.23 8.45 -4.76
N ILE A 62 -3.58 7.59 -3.99
CA ILE A 62 -3.77 7.45 -2.55
C ILE A 62 -2.42 7.36 -1.89
N SER A 63 -2.18 8.23 -0.91
CA SER A 63 -1.00 8.12 -0.05
C SER A 63 -1.24 7.04 1.01
N VAL A 64 -0.28 6.14 1.18
CA VAL A 64 -0.27 5.16 2.28
C VAL A 64 0.64 5.59 3.42
N ALA A 65 1.20 6.80 3.36
CA ALA A 65 2.23 7.26 4.29
C ALA A 65 1.77 7.34 5.76
N ASN A 66 0.50 7.65 6.00
CA ASN A 66 -0.05 7.87 7.34
C ASN A 66 -1.19 6.89 7.63
N SER A 67 -1.37 6.55 8.90
CA SER A 67 -2.52 5.76 9.36
C SER A 67 -3.57 6.62 10.06
N PHE A 68 -4.79 6.11 10.05
CA PHE A 68 -5.99 6.73 10.59
C PHE A 68 -6.80 5.71 11.39
N ASP A 69 -7.64 6.18 12.30
CA ASP A 69 -8.64 5.35 12.94
C ASP A 69 -9.84 5.11 12.00
N VAL A 70 -10.82 4.34 12.47
CA VAL A 70 -12.03 4.01 11.68
C VAL A 70 -12.91 5.22 11.37
N ASN A 71 -12.74 6.34 12.09
CA ASN A 71 -13.47 7.58 11.90
C ASN A 71 -12.69 8.59 11.04
N GLY A 72 -11.47 8.25 10.63
CA GLY A 72 -10.62 9.11 9.81
C GLY A 72 -9.81 10.11 10.62
N THR A 73 -9.61 9.90 11.92
CA THR A 73 -8.68 10.70 12.72
C THR A 73 -7.26 10.21 12.47
N PRO A 74 -6.26 11.08 12.16
CA PRO A 74 -4.87 10.65 12.05
C PRO A 74 -4.37 9.98 13.33
N VAL A 75 -3.71 8.81 13.20
CA VAL A 75 -3.17 8.04 14.33
C VAL A 75 -1.65 8.03 14.31
N THR A 76 -1.04 7.70 13.18
CA THR A 76 0.43 7.65 13.04
C THR A 76 0.86 8.32 11.75
N ALA A 77 1.62 9.40 11.88
CA ALA A 77 2.34 9.97 10.75
C ALA A 77 3.55 9.10 10.39
N ASP A 78 3.92 9.06 9.11
CA ASP A 78 5.05 8.23 8.63
C ASP A 78 4.90 6.72 8.94
N PHE A 79 3.65 6.25 9.06
CA PHE A 79 3.29 4.85 9.30
C PHE A 79 3.87 3.90 8.25
N VAL A 80 3.72 4.24 6.96
CA VAL A 80 4.54 3.65 5.89
C VAL A 80 5.69 4.61 5.64
N PRO A 81 6.91 4.24 6.03
CA PRO A 81 7.99 5.19 6.11
C PRO A 81 8.65 5.42 4.75
N ILE A 82 9.36 6.55 4.59
CA ILE A 82 10.04 6.89 3.32
C ILE A 82 11.02 5.78 2.89
N GLY A 83 11.14 5.57 1.59
CA GLY A 83 11.93 4.48 1.00
C GLY A 83 11.22 3.13 0.94
N ALA A 84 10.00 3.00 1.48
CA ALA A 84 9.19 1.81 1.22
C ALA A 84 8.88 1.67 -0.27
N THR A 85 9.10 0.47 -0.82
CA THR A 85 8.93 0.14 -2.25
C THR A 85 7.60 -0.56 -2.52
N ALA A 86 7.01 -1.20 -1.51
CA ALA A 86 5.70 -1.83 -1.58
C ALA A 86 5.03 -1.90 -0.20
N VAL A 87 3.73 -2.15 -0.16
CA VAL A 87 2.98 -2.53 1.05
C VAL A 87 2.32 -3.88 0.86
N PHE A 88 2.18 -4.66 1.94
CA PHE A 88 1.17 -5.72 1.99
C PHE A 88 -0.09 -5.13 2.60
N ALA A 89 -1.18 -5.14 1.84
CA ALA A 89 -2.42 -4.48 2.19
C ALA A 89 -3.62 -5.42 2.08
N ASN A 90 -4.62 -5.17 2.91
CA ASN A 90 -5.97 -5.67 2.73
C ASN A 90 -6.81 -4.58 2.07
N VAL A 91 -7.31 -4.87 0.88
CA VAL A 91 -8.17 -3.98 0.11
C VAL A 91 -9.59 -4.50 0.21
N THR A 92 -10.50 -3.67 0.70
CA THR A 92 -11.92 -4.03 0.82
C THR A 92 -12.76 -3.15 -0.07
N VAL A 93 -13.55 -3.75 -0.96
CA VAL A 93 -14.62 -3.05 -1.68
C VAL A 93 -15.91 -3.14 -0.88
N VAL A 94 -16.68 -2.06 -0.85
CA VAL A 94 -17.99 -1.96 -0.18
C VAL A 94 -18.95 -1.18 -1.07
N ASP A 95 -20.26 -1.36 -0.84
CA ASP A 95 -21.32 -0.68 -1.57
C ASP A 95 -21.15 -0.79 -3.10
N THR A 96 -20.79 -1.98 -3.59
CA THR A 96 -20.61 -2.20 -5.03
C THR A 96 -21.91 -1.94 -5.79
N ILE A 97 -21.81 -1.45 -7.02
CA ILE A 97 -22.92 -1.26 -7.95
C ILE A 97 -22.63 -2.05 -9.21
N GLY A 98 -23.53 -2.97 -9.58
CA GLY A 98 -23.32 -3.87 -10.72
C GLY A 98 -22.20 -4.88 -10.47
N ASN A 99 -21.72 -5.52 -11.55
CA ASN A 99 -20.47 -6.27 -11.51
C ASN A 99 -19.28 -5.35 -11.78
N GLY A 100 -18.06 -5.76 -11.41
CA GLY A 100 -16.92 -4.91 -11.63
C GLY A 100 -15.64 -5.36 -10.98
N TRP A 101 -14.64 -4.48 -11.05
CA TRP A 101 -13.31 -4.73 -10.52
C TRP A 101 -12.53 -3.44 -10.28
N LEU A 102 -11.56 -3.50 -9.37
CA LEU A 102 -10.54 -2.47 -9.18
C LEU A 102 -9.18 -3.03 -9.59
N ALA A 103 -8.38 -2.22 -10.29
CA ALA A 103 -6.95 -2.42 -10.44
C ALA A 103 -6.20 -1.45 -9.54
N ILE A 104 -5.08 -1.90 -8.99
CA ILE A 104 -4.28 -1.10 -8.08
C ILE A 104 -2.83 -1.12 -8.54
N ASN A 105 -2.34 0.06 -8.88
CA ASN A 105 -1.06 0.27 -9.53
C ASN A 105 -0.13 1.13 -8.65
N PRO A 106 1.18 1.22 -8.98
CA PRO A 106 2.03 2.28 -8.46
C PRO A 106 1.40 3.67 -8.65
N GLY A 107 1.63 4.56 -7.70
CA GLY A 107 1.08 5.91 -7.73
C GLY A 107 1.45 6.67 -9.01
N GLY A 108 0.43 7.20 -9.68
CA GLY A 108 0.52 7.88 -10.97
C GLY A 108 0.23 6.99 -12.19
N THR A 109 0.19 5.67 -12.05
CA THR A 109 -0.06 4.75 -13.17
C THR A 109 -1.53 4.39 -13.28
N THR A 110 -2.17 4.76 -14.39
CA THR A 110 -3.59 4.47 -14.68
C THR A 110 -3.80 3.35 -15.69
N ALA A 111 -2.75 2.95 -16.42
CA ALA A 111 -2.80 1.82 -17.33
C ALA A 111 -3.12 0.53 -16.54
N VAL A 112 -4.09 -0.25 -17.02
CA VAL A 112 -4.51 -1.48 -16.37
C VAL A 112 -4.03 -2.69 -17.17
N SER A 113 -3.26 -3.56 -16.54
CA SER A 113 -2.86 -4.87 -17.07
C SER A 113 -3.56 -6.04 -16.37
N ALA A 114 -3.99 -5.87 -15.12
CA ALA A 114 -4.67 -6.88 -14.33
C ALA A 114 -5.58 -6.24 -13.27
N SER A 115 -6.65 -6.93 -12.87
CA SER A 115 -7.48 -6.54 -11.73
C SER A 115 -6.91 -7.08 -10.42
N SER A 116 -7.12 -6.34 -9.33
CA SER A 116 -6.69 -6.69 -7.98
C SER A 116 -7.85 -7.23 -7.13
N ILE A 117 -9.09 -6.83 -7.41
CA ILE A 117 -10.29 -7.36 -6.74
C ILE A 117 -11.47 -7.26 -7.69
N ASN A 118 -12.33 -8.28 -7.69
CA ASN A 118 -13.48 -8.40 -8.59
C ASN A 118 -14.74 -8.69 -7.78
N TRP A 119 -15.89 -8.23 -8.26
CA TRP A 119 -17.21 -8.49 -7.69
C TRP A 119 -18.23 -8.76 -8.80
N SER A 120 -19.30 -9.45 -8.46
CA SER A 120 -20.28 -9.96 -9.42
C SER A 120 -21.66 -9.30 -9.30
N ALA A 121 -21.94 -8.59 -8.21
CA ALA A 121 -23.24 -7.99 -7.96
C ALA A 121 -23.15 -6.73 -7.09
N SER A 122 -24.25 -5.99 -7.02
CA SER A 122 -24.40 -4.83 -6.13
C SER A 122 -24.43 -5.24 -4.65
N GLY A 123 -23.98 -4.35 -3.77
CA GLY A 123 -24.07 -4.48 -2.32
C GLY A 123 -23.10 -5.50 -1.71
N GLN A 124 -22.07 -5.91 -2.44
CA GLN A 124 -21.07 -6.84 -1.92
C GLN A 124 -20.03 -6.13 -1.05
N ILE A 125 -19.53 -6.86 -0.05
CA ILE A 125 -18.38 -6.49 0.77
C ILE A 125 -17.36 -7.61 0.58
N LEU A 126 -16.27 -7.32 -0.12
CA LEU A 126 -15.23 -8.30 -0.45
C LEU A 126 -13.87 -7.72 -0.11
N ALA A 127 -12.99 -8.56 0.43
CA ALA A 127 -11.62 -8.19 0.79
C ALA A 127 -10.60 -9.04 0.04
N ASN A 128 -9.47 -8.44 -0.32
CA ASN A 128 -8.32 -9.14 -0.90
C ASN A 128 -7.01 -8.68 -0.24
N GLY A 129 -6.20 -9.64 0.19
CA GLY A 129 -4.84 -9.41 0.67
C GLY A 129 -3.85 -9.42 -0.50
N ILE A 130 -3.13 -8.32 -0.71
CA ILE A 130 -2.27 -8.15 -1.88
C ILE A 130 -1.03 -7.30 -1.57
N SER A 131 0.09 -7.62 -2.22
CA SER A 131 1.28 -6.78 -2.23
C SER A 131 1.17 -5.71 -3.32
N LEU A 132 1.29 -4.45 -2.95
CA LEU A 132 1.11 -3.28 -3.81
C LEU A 132 2.41 -2.49 -3.88
N THR A 133 2.97 -2.37 -5.08
CA THR A 133 4.14 -1.52 -5.34
C THR A 133 3.77 -0.05 -5.19
N LEU A 134 4.64 0.72 -4.55
CA LEU A 134 4.49 2.16 -4.36
C LEU A 134 5.32 2.94 -5.37
N ASN A 135 4.94 4.18 -5.61
CA ASN A 135 5.88 5.16 -6.17
C ASN A 135 6.77 5.77 -5.07
N ALA A 136 7.72 6.64 -5.45
CA ALA A 136 8.65 7.28 -4.52
C ALA A 136 7.98 8.16 -3.45
N THR A 137 6.75 8.64 -3.68
CA THR A 137 5.97 9.42 -2.71
C THR A 137 5.07 8.57 -1.83
N ARG A 138 5.22 7.23 -1.88
CA ARG A 138 4.42 6.24 -1.12
C ARG A 138 2.94 6.27 -1.49
N GLN A 139 2.69 6.32 -2.79
CA GLN A 139 1.34 6.30 -3.33
C GLN A 139 1.09 5.06 -4.16
N ILE A 140 -0.17 4.67 -4.17
CA ILE A 140 -0.80 3.77 -5.14
C ILE A 140 -1.83 4.55 -5.95
N THR A 141 -2.22 4.02 -7.10
CA THR A 141 -3.38 4.50 -7.86
C THR A 141 -4.40 3.38 -7.96
N VAL A 142 -5.62 3.63 -7.50
CA VAL A 142 -6.76 2.71 -7.64
C VAL A 142 -7.56 3.13 -8.87
N VAL A 143 -7.85 2.20 -9.77
CA VAL A 143 -8.62 2.41 -11.00
C VAL A 143 -9.87 1.54 -10.97
N ASN A 144 -11.05 2.13 -11.16
CA ASN A 144 -12.29 1.38 -11.38
C ASN A 144 -12.50 1.17 -12.88
N GLY A 145 -12.30 -0.07 -13.34
CA GLY A 145 -12.50 -0.44 -14.74
C GLY A 145 -13.87 -1.06 -15.05
N SER A 146 -14.82 -0.97 -14.12
CA SER A 146 -16.20 -1.40 -14.33
C SER A 146 -17.08 -0.26 -14.86
N SER A 147 -18.28 -0.60 -15.34
CA SER A 147 -19.36 0.37 -15.61
C SER A 147 -20.11 0.80 -14.35
N GLY A 148 -19.82 0.17 -13.22
CA GLY A 148 -20.42 0.43 -11.93
C GLY A 148 -19.59 1.38 -11.06
N SER A 149 -19.81 1.28 -9.76
CA SER A 149 -19.12 2.09 -8.77
C SER A 149 -18.96 1.33 -7.46
N THR A 150 -18.04 1.78 -6.61
CA THR A 150 -17.82 1.18 -5.29
C THR A 150 -17.12 2.17 -4.37
N ASN A 151 -17.34 2.01 -3.07
CA ASN A 151 -16.45 2.51 -2.04
C ASN A 151 -15.36 1.48 -1.76
N PHE A 152 -14.22 1.92 -1.24
CA PHE A 152 -13.16 1.00 -0.90
C PHE A 152 -12.31 1.51 0.25
N ILE A 153 -11.68 0.55 0.92
CA ILE A 153 -10.89 0.72 2.13
C ILE A 153 -9.54 0.05 1.90
N ILE A 154 -8.48 0.67 2.40
CA ILE A 154 -7.13 0.11 2.37
C ILE A 154 -6.59 0.12 3.79
N ASP A 155 -6.31 -1.09 4.28
CA ASP A 155 -5.61 -1.31 5.53
C ASP A 155 -4.23 -1.92 5.21
N VAL A 156 -3.17 -1.43 5.83
CA VAL A 156 -1.79 -1.89 5.61
C VAL A 156 -1.36 -2.79 6.77
N LEU A 157 -0.78 -3.94 6.43
CA LEU A 157 -0.34 -4.99 7.36
C LEU A 157 1.20 -5.08 7.45
N GLY A 158 1.90 -4.43 6.53
CA GLY A 158 3.36 -4.34 6.51
C GLY A 158 3.85 -3.65 5.25
N TYR A 159 5.14 -3.40 5.19
CA TYR A 159 5.79 -2.76 4.05
C TYR A 159 7.10 -3.44 3.68
N TYR A 160 7.50 -3.25 2.42
CA TYR A 160 8.78 -3.68 1.88
C TYR A 160 9.67 -2.47 1.70
N ARG A 161 10.96 -2.62 2.00
CA ARG A 161 12.02 -1.66 1.68
C ARG A 161 13.08 -2.35 0.88
#